data_AF-A0A935HU18-F1
#
_entry.id   AF-A0A935HU18-F1
#
_cell.length_a   1.000
_cell.length_b   1.000
_cell.length_c   1.000
_cell.angle_alpha   90.00
_cell.angle_beta   90.00
_cell.angle_gamma   90.00
#
_symmetry.space_group_name_H-M   'P 1'
#
loop_
_entity.id
_entity.type
_entity.pdbx_description
1 polymer ?
#
loop_
_entity_poly.entity_id
_entity_poly.type
_entity_poly.pdbx_seq_one_letter_code
_entity_poly.pdbx_strand_id
1 'polypeptide(L)'
;MSTESLKLQLIERLLRTTDEGLLKKVADLFRSEKSEDENGLTDEHYSIVKERYEEYKRGEGKSYTWEEVREMVRSGKGGAA
;
A
#
# COMPACT_ATOMS: atom_id res chain seq x y z
N MET A 1 5.92 2.16 -36.73
CA MET A 1 4.58 1.89 -36.18
C MET A 1 4.26 2.99 -35.17
N SER A 2 3.11 3.63 -35.22
CA SER A 2 2.77 4.69 -34.26
C SER A 2 2.22 4.10 -32.96
N THR A 3 2.37 4.83 -31.86
CA THR A 3 1.81 4.45 -30.55
C THR A 3 0.30 4.22 -30.64
N GLU A 4 -0.42 5.05 -31.38
CA GLU A 4 -1.87 4.90 -31.58
C GLU A 4 -2.22 3.61 -32.35
N SER A 5 -1.44 3.26 -33.38
CA SER A 5 -1.65 2.00 -34.10
C SER A 5 -1.39 0.78 -33.21
N LEU A 6 -0.39 0.86 -32.33
CA LEU A 6 -0.09 -0.22 -31.39
C LEU A 6 -1.19 -0.39 -30.34
N LYS A 7 -1.71 0.71 -29.76
CA LYS A 7 -2.82 0.67 -28.81
C LYS A 7 -4.06 -0.01 -29.40
N LEU A 8 -4.46 0.38 -30.61
CA LEU A 8 -5.63 -0.19 -31.29
C LEU A 8 -5.46 -1.70 -31.52
N GLN A 9 -4.27 -2.16 -31.92
CA GLN A 9 -4.00 -3.59 -32.12
C GLN A 9 -4.08 -4.39 -30.82
N LEU A 10 -3.56 -3.83 -29.71
CA LEU A 10 -3.65 -4.47 -28.40
C LEU A 10 -5.10 -4.56 -27.91
N ILE A 11 -5.89 -3.49 -28.06
CA ILE A 11 -7.33 -3.49 -27.72
C ILE A 11 -8.08 -4.55 -28.53
N GLU A 12 -7.87 -4.59 -29.85
CA GLU A 12 -8.51 -5.59 -30.71
C GLU A 12 -8.14 -7.02 -30.31
N ARG A 13 -6.86 -7.26 -30.01
CA ARG A 13 -6.39 -8.58 -29.56
C ARG A 13 -7.05 -8.99 -28.25
N LEU A 14 -7.17 -8.07 -27.29
CA LEU A 14 -7.81 -8.33 -25.99
C LEU A 14 -9.29 -8.65 -26.15
N LEU A 15 -10.02 -7.91 -26.98
CA LEU A 15 -11.45 -8.15 -27.24
C LEU A 15 -11.74 -9.54 -27.84
N ARG A 16 -10.79 -10.08 -28.61
CA ARG A 16 -10.92 -11.40 -29.25
C ARG A 16 -10.38 -12.55 -28.41
N THR A 17 -9.72 -12.26 -27.28
CA THR A 17 -9.07 -13.28 -26.45
C THR A 17 -10.07 -13.90 -25.48
N THR A 18 -10.17 -15.23 -25.50
CA THR A 18 -10.96 -16.00 -24.51
C THR A 18 -10.09 -16.73 -23.49
N ASP A 19 -8.76 -16.64 -23.62
CA ASP A 19 -7.80 -17.20 -22.66
C ASP A 19 -7.76 -16.32 -21.40
N GLU A 20 -8.45 -16.77 -20.35
CA GLU A 20 -8.49 -16.09 -19.06
C GLU A 20 -7.11 -15.96 -18.40
N GLY A 21 -6.21 -16.91 -18.62
CA GLY A 21 -4.86 -16.89 -18.05
C GLY A 21 -4.03 -15.76 -18.64
N LEU A 22 -4.16 -15.53 -19.94
CA LEU A 22 -3.54 -14.39 -20.63
C LEU A 22 -4.15 -13.06 -20.15
N LEU A 23 -5.48 -12.98 -20.03
CA LEU A 23 -6.16 -11.77 -19.56
C LEU A 23 -5.76 -11.39 -18.13
N LYS A 24 -5.62 -12.36 -17.22
CA LYS A 24 -5.14 -12.13 -15.85
C LYS A 24 -3.73 -11.54 -15.83
N LYS A 25 -2.80 -12.11 -16.60
CA LYS A 25 -1.42 -11.61 -16.69
C LYS A 25 -1.36 -10.16 -17.19
N VAL A 26 -2.21 -9.81 -18.17
CA VAL A 26 -2.29 -8.43 -18.69
C VAL A 26 -2.89 -7.49 -17.64
N ALA A 27 -3.91 -7.93 -16.89
CA ALA A 27 -4.49 -7.14 -15.81
C ALA A 27 -3.46 -6.88 -14.69
N ASP A 28 -2.65 -7.88 -14.34
CA ASP A 28 -1.59 -7.75 -13.35
C ASP A 28 -0.49 -6.78 -13.81
N LEU A 29 -0.14 -6.79 -15.10
CA LEU A 29 0.82 -5.84 -15.68
C LEU A 29 0.36 -4.39 -15.47
N PHE A 30 -0.88 -4.07 -15.82
CA PHE A 30 -1.43 -2.73 -15.64
C PHE A 30 -1.62 -2.35 -14.17
N ARG A 31 -1.84 -3.33 -13.27
CA ARG A 31 -1.90 -3.10 -11.82
C ARG A 31 -0.52 -2.81 -11.24
N SER A 32 0.52 -3.48 -11.73
CA SER A 32 1.90 -3.25 -11.30
C SER A 32 2.46 -1.91 -11.75
N GLU A 33 1.96 -1.35 -12.87
CA GLU A 33 2.29 0.00 -13.30
C GLU A 33 1.60 1.08 -12.45
N LYS A 34 0.57 0.72 -11.67
CA LYS A 34 -0.18 1.63 -10.78
C LYS A 34 0.36 1.72 -9.35
N SER A 35 1.55 1.17 -9.06
CA SER A 35 2.03 1.00 -7.68
C SER A 35 3.12 1.97 -7.25
N GLU A 36 2.84 3.28 -7.34
CA GLU A 36 3.41 4.21 -6.35
C GLU A 36 2.29 4.84 -5.48
N ASP A 37 1.10 5.07 -6.04
CA ASP A 37 0.05 5.82 -5.33
C ASP A 37 -1.09 4.96 -4.73
N GLU A 38 -1.39 3.77 -5.26
CA GLU A 38 -2.56 2.99 -4.77
C GLU A 38 -2.27 2.15 -3.51
N ASN A 39 -1.00 1.90 -3.16
CA ASN A 39 -0.58 1.18 -1.94
C ASN A 39 0.36 2.01 -1.04
N GLY A 40 0.61 3.27 -1.40
CA GLY A 40 1.47 4.18 -0.65
C GLY A 40 0.74 4.78 0.56
N LEU A 41 1.49 5.11 1.62
CA LEU A 41 0.98 6.01 2.64
C LEU A 41 0.68 7.37 1.97
N THR A 42 -0.50 7.93 2.22
CA THR A 42 -0.84 9.28 1.76
C THR A 42 0.08 10.30 2.44
N ASP A 43 0.16 11.52 1.90
CA ASP A 43 0.88 12.63 2.54
C ASP A 43 0.41 12.88 3.98
N GLU A 44 -0.89 12.69 4.23
CA GLU A 44 -1.48 12.78 5.57
C GLU A 44 -0.95 11.68 6.49
N HIS A 45 -0.85 10.44 6.03
CA HIS A 45 -0.24 9.35 6.79
C HIS A 45 1.24 9.64 7.10
N TYR A 46 1.99 10.19 6.15
CA TYR A 46 3.39 10.60 6.36
C TYR A 46 3.51 11.73 7.39
N SER A 47 2.57 12.68 7.39
CA SER A 47 2.52 13.76 8.36
C SER A 47 2.37 13.24 9.79
N ILE A 48 1.49 12.25 10.00
CA ILE A 48 1.29 11.60 11.31
C ILE A 48 2.57 10.90 11.78
N VAL A 49 3.24 10.15 10.91
CA VAL A 49 4.49 9.47 11.25
C VAL A 49 5.59 10.48 11.61
N LYS A 50 5.67 11.58 10.86
CA LYS A 50 6.65 12.64 11.10
C LYS A 50 6.43 13.32 12.45
N GLU A 51 5.19 13.67 12.79
CA GLU A 51 4.84 14.28 14.07
C GLU A 51 5.24 13.37 15.25
N ARG A 52 4.85 12.09 15.21
CA ARG A 52 5.22 11.10 16.23
C ARG A 52 6.74 10.94 16.38
N TYR A 53 7.46 10.98 15.27
CA TYR A 53 8.92 10.89 15.29
C TYR A 53 9.57 12.11 15.93
N GLU A 54 9.03 13.31 15.71
CA GLU A 54 9.49 14.54 16.37
C GLU A 54 9.20 14.51 17.88
N GLU A 55 8.02 14.06 18.30
CA GLU A 55 7.70 13.83 19.72
C GLU A 55 8.67 12.84 20.38
N TYR A 56 8.96 11.73 19.71
CA TYR A 56 9.94 10.75 20.19
C TYR A 56 11.33 11.38 20.37
N LYS A 57 11.80 12.17 19.39
CA LYS A 57 13.09 12.87 19.50
C LYS A 57 13.14 13.87 20.66
N ARG A 58 12.00 14.48 21.00
CA ARG A 58 11.88 15.39 22.15
C ARG A 58 11.70 14.67 23.49
N GLY A 59 11.54 13.34 23.48
CA GLY A 59 11.25 12.55 24.67
C GLY A 59 9.81 12.68 25.16
N GLU A 60 8.93 13.25 24.34
CA GLU A 60 7.50 13.45 24.61
C GLU A 60 6.65 12.29 24.07
N GLY A 61 7.24 11.45 23.21
CA GLY A 61 6.58 10.29 22.63
C GLY A 61 6.30 9.21 23.67
N LYS A 62 5.11 8.61 23.60
CA LYS A 62 4.77 7.44 24.42
C LYS A 62 5.65 6.26 24.01
N SER A 63 6.43 5.77 24.96
CA SER A 63 7.20 4.53 24.85
C SER A 63 6.80 3.61 26.00
N TYR A 64 6.84 2.31 25.75
CA TYR A 64 6.51 1.30 26.75
C TYR A 64 7.69 0.37 26.96
N THR A 65 7.97 0.07 28.21
CA THR A 65 8.88 -1.00 28.62
C THR A 65 8.25 -2.37 28.35
N TRP A 66 9.09 -3.39 28.30
CA TRP A 66 8.63 -4.77 28.10
C TRP A 66 7.65 -5.22 29.20
N GLU A 67 7.90 -4.80 30.43
CA GLU A 67 7.07 -5.09 31.59
C GLU A 67 5.67 -4.46 31.45
N GLU A 68 5.61 -3.19 31.03
CA GLU A 68 4.34 -2.48 30.78
C GLU A 68 3.55 -3.14 29.64
N VAL A 69 4.21 -3.51 28.54
CA VAL A 69 3.56 -4.22 27.43
C VAL A 69 3.00 -5.57 27.90
N ARG A 70 3.78 -6.32 28.68
CA ARG A 70 3.37 -7.62 29.22
C ARG A 70 2.14 -7.49 30.13
N GLU A 71 2.05 -6.44 30.92
CA GLU A 71 0.89 -6.15 31.78
C GLU A 71 -0.33 -5.69 30.97
N MET A 72 -0.16 -4.87 29.94
CA MET A 72 -1.24 -4.44 29.04
C MET A 72 -1.88 -5.62 28.30
N VAL A 73 -1.06 -6.56 27.81
CA VAL A 73 -1.55 -7.78 27.16
C VAL A 73 -2.31 -8.67 28.15
N ARG A 74 -1.80 -8.83 29.36
CA ARG A 74 -2.44 -9.64 30.43
C ARG A 74 -3.74 -9.06 30.96
N SER A 75 -3.84 -7.73 31.01
CA SER A 75 -5.03 -7.01 31.48
C SER A 75 -6.11 -6.86 30.41
N GLY A 76 -5.90 -7.38 29.19
CA GLY A 76 -6.86 -7.29 28.08
C GLY A 76 -6.98 -5.88 27.48
N LYS A 77 -6.12 -4.93 27.89
CA LYS A 77 -6.09 -3.56 27.37
C LYS A 77 -5.24 -3.41 26.10
N GLY A 78 -4.62 -4.50 25.62
CA GLY A 78 -3.74 -4.50 24.44
C GLY A 78 -4.45 -4.37 23.08
N GLY A 79 -5.77 -4.15 23.06
CA GLY A 79 -6.58 -4.06 21.84
C GLY A 79 -7.33 -2.73 21.74
N ALA A 80 -6.60 -1.61 21.64
CA ALA A 80 -7.15 -0.35 21.17
C ALA A 80 -6.05 0.36 20.36
N ALA A 81 -5.89 -0.09 19.12
CA ALA A 81 -5.15 0.59 18.06
C ALA A 81 -5.92 0.38 16.75
#